data_AF-A0A8J4IED1-F1
#
_entry.id   AF-A0A8J4IED1-F1
#
_cell.length_a   1.000
_cell.length_b   1.000
_cell.length_c   1.000
_cell.angle_alpha   90.00
_cell.angle_beta   90.00
_cell.angle_gamma   90.00
#
_symmetry.space_group_name_H-M   'P 1'
#
loop_
_entity.id
_entity.type
_entity.pdbx_description
1 polymer ?
#
loop_
_entity_poly.entity_id
_entity_poly.type
_entity_poly.pdbx_seq_one_letter_code
_entity_poly.pdbx_strand_id
1 'polypeptide(L)'
;HWVTGRQMRFEGGFQGRCNKLVDGCYSFWQAGLLPLLHRALHARGDTALSMARWMFDQSALQEYILLCCQCPAGGLLDKPGKSRDFYHTCYCLSGLAIAQHFGSGDLHHEVVLGVPENRLQATHPVYNIAPEKVVRAVMHFLQQPVPSLEPAT
;
A
#
# COMPACT_ATOMS: atom_id res chain seq x y z
N HIS A 1 -14.23 -4.83 -7.93
CA HIS A 1 -15.44 -4.28 -7.26
C HIS A 1 -15.40 -4.31 -5.73
N TRP A 2 -15.16 -5.43 -5.05
CA TRP A 2 -15.29 -5.49 -3.58
C TRP A 2 -14.38 -4.49 -2.83
N VAL A 3 -13.09 -4.45 -3.17
CA VAL A 3 -12.10 -3.60 -2.47
C VAL A 3 -12.35 -2.11 -2.68
N THR A 4 -12.78 -1.69 -3.87
CA THR A 4 -13.09 -0.28 -4.13
C THR A 4 -14.29 0.19 -3.31
N GLY A 5 -15.24 -0.71 -3.02
CA GLY A 5 -16.34 -0.46 -2.07
C GLY A 5 -15.91 -0.49 -0.58
N ARG A 6 -14.63 -0.64 -0.26
CA ARG A 6 -14.07 -0.55 1.10
C ARG A 6 -13.48 0.82 1.41
N GLN A 7 -13.25 1.67 0.41
CA GLN A 7 -12.88 3.05 0.67
C GLN A 7 -14.10 3.83 1.17
N MET A 8 -13.93 4.54 2.27
CA MET A 8 -14.99 5.26 2.94
C MET A 8 -15.21 6.61 2.23
N ARG A 9 -16.43 6.84 1.75
CA ARG A 9 -16.76 8.03 0.94
C ARG A 9 -16.57 9.38 1.65
N PHE A 10 -16.61 9.38 2.99
CA PHE A 10 -16.50 10.60 3.79
C PHE A 10 -15.12 10.68 4.43
N GLU A 11 -14.69 9.62 5.12
CA GLU A 11 -13.42 9.60 5.83
C GLU A 11 -12.20 9.50 4.91
N GLY A 12 -12.34 9.00 3.68
CA GLY A 12 -11.23 8.82 2.72
C GLY A 12 -10.37 7.57 2.95
N GLY A 13 -10.28 7.10 4.21
CA GLY A 13 -9.64 5.85 4.60
C GLY A 13 -10.42 4.59 4.20
N PHE A 14 -9.97 3.42 4.65
CA PHE A 14 -10.60 2.13 4.33
C PHE A 14 -11.20 1.45 5.57
N GLN A 15 -12.29 0.71 5.35
CA GLN A 15 -12.82 -0.28 6.31
C GLN A 15 -12.39 -1.69 5.91
N GLY A 16 -12.17 -2.58 6.88
CA GLY A 16 -11.75 -3.95 6.60
C GLY A 16 -12.84 -4.84 6.00
N ARG A 17 -14.11 -4.54 6.33
CA ARG A 17 -15.30 -5.28 5.94
C ARG A 17 -16.47 -4.32 5.78
N CYS A 18 -17.48 -4.73 5.04
CA CYS A 18 -18.69 -3.93 4.83
C CYS A 18 -19.39 -3.59 6.16
N ASN A 19 -19.92 -2.37 6.28
CA ASN A 19 -20.63 -1.86 7.46
C ASN A 19 -19.78 -1.86 8.74
N LYS A 20 -18.48 -1.60 8.62
CA LYS A 20 -17.56 -1.43 9.75
C LYS A 20 -16.95 -0.02 9.70
N LEU A 21 -16.22 0.31 10.76
CA LEU A 21 -15.58 1.62 10.82
C LEU A 21 -14.31 1.64 9.95
N VAL A 22 -13.91 2.85 9.58
CA VAL A 22 -12.60 3.14 9.01
C VAL A 22 -11.48 2.74 9.99
N ASP A 23 -10.31 2.36 9.46
CA ASP A 23 -9.11 2.09 10.25
C ASP A 23 -7.85 2.33 9.40
N GLY A 24 -6.88 3.04 9.99
CA GLY A 24 -5.59 3.39 9.39
C GLY A 24 -4.80 2.20 8.85
N CYS A 25 -4.85 1.03 9.48
CA CYS A 25 -4.09 -0.12 9.00
C CYS A 25 -4.64 -0.68 7.68
N TYR A 26 -5.93 -0.50 7.39
CA TYR A 26 -6.52 -0.89 6.12
C TYR A 26 -6.05 -0.03 4.95
N SER A 27 -5.35 1.08 5.21
CA SER A 27 -4.65 1.85 4.18
C SER A 27 -3.66 1.00 3.39
N PHE A 28 -3.00 0.02 4.02
CA PHE A 28 -2.18 -0.95 3.28
C PHE A 28 -3.00 -2.17 2.86
N TRP A 29 -3.69 -2.81 3.80
CA TRP A 29 -4.36 -4.10 3.53
C TRP A 29 -5.43 -4.05 2.44
N GLN A 30 -6.13 -2.91 2.30
CA GLN A 30 -7.11 -2.72 1.24
C GLN A 30 -6.49 -2.03 0.04
N ALA A 31 -5.84 -0.88 0.22
CA ALA A 31 -5.32 -0.13 -0.92
C ALA A 31 -4.22 -0.89 -1.69
N GLY A 32 -3.43 -1.72 -0.98
CA GLY A 32 -2.40 -2.57 -1.58
C GLY A 32 -2.91 -3.67 -2.49
N LEU A 33 -4.21 -3.98 -2.46
CA LEU A 33 -4.82 -4.85 -3.47
C LEU A 33 -4.89 -4.19 -4.85
N LEU A 34 -4.95 -2.86 -4.94
CA LEU A 34 -5.15 -2.17 -6.22
C LEU A 34 -3.92 -2.23 -7.13
N PRO A 35 -2.67 -2.05 -6.66
CA PRO A 35 -1.48 -2.35 -7.46
C PRO A 35 -1.41 -3.80 -7.94
N LEU A 36 -1.84 -4.76 -7.11
CA LEU A 36 -1.85 -6.19 -7.47
C LEU A 36 -2.88 -6.48 -8.56
N LEU A 37 -4.10 -5.96 -8.40
CA LEU A 37 -5.17 -6.07 -9.39
C LEU A 37 -4.78 -5.38 -10.70
N HIS A 38 -4.16 -4.20 -10.62
CA HIS A 38 -3.64 -3.49 -11.79
C HIS A 38 -2.66 -4.36 -12.57
N ARG A 39 -1.66 -4.94 -11.90
CA ARG A 39 -0.70 -5.86 -12.54
C ARG A 39 -1.40 -7.09 -13.14
N ALA A 40 -2.35 -7.69 -12.43
CA ALA A 40 -3.07 -8.87 -12.90
C ALA A 40 -3.94 -8.60 -14.14
N LEU A 41 -4.61 -7.44 -14.19
CA LEU A 41 -5.40 -7.01 -15.34
C LEU A 41 -4.51 -6.59 -16.50
N HIS A 42 -3.40 -5.90 -16.23
CA HIS A 42 -2.45 -5.49 -17.25
C HIS A 42 -1.83 -6.70 -17.97
N ALA A 43 -1.48 -7.75 -17.23
CA ALA A 43 -1.00 -9.01 -17.79
C ALA A 43 -2.02 -9.72 -18.70
N ARG A 44 -3.31 -9.37 -18.61
CA ARG A 44 -4.37 -9.86 -19.50
C ARG A 44 -4.62 -8.95 -20.70
N GLY A 45 -3.84 -7.88 -20.85
CA GLY A 45 -4.00 -6.91 -21.93
C GLY A 45 -5.21 -5.99 -21.77
N ASP A 46 -5.67 -5.74 -20.53
CA ASP A 46 -6.78 -4.82 -20.28
C ASP A 46 -6.40 -3.39 -20.66
N THR A 47 -7.00 -2.87 -21.74
CA THR A 47 -6.75 -1.55 -22.29
C THR A 47 -7.49 -0.43 -21.57
N ALA A 48 -8.42 -0.76 -20.67
CA ALA A 48 -9.16 0.23 -19.87
C ALA A 48 -8.41 0.68 -18.62
N LEU A 49 -7.23 0.10 -18.34
CA LEU A 49 -6.43 0.47 -17.18
C LEU A 49 -5.87 1.88 -17.29
N SER A 50 -5.90 2.58 -16.17
CA SER A 50 -5.28 3.90 -16.02
C SER A 50 -3.78 3.84 -16.23
N MET A 51 -3.22 4.86 -16.88
CA MET A 51 -1.77 5.00 -17.10
C MET A 51 -1.08 5.85 -16.02
N ALA A 52 -1.81 6.35 -15.03
CA ALA A 52 -1.27 7.30 -14.04
C ALA A 52 -1.77 7.11 -12.60
N ARG A 53 -2.80 6.28 -12.38
CA ARG A 53 -3.50 6.19 -11.09
C ARG A 53 -3.97 4.78 -10.77
N TRP A 54 -3.98 4.46 -9.49
CA TRP A 54 -4.62 3.27 -8.96
C TRP A 54 -6.14 3.41 -8.96
N MET A 55 -6.85 2.28 -8.90
CA MET A 55 -8.32 2.22 -8.91
C MET A 55 -8.93 2.53 -7.52
N PHE A 56 -8.43 3.57 -6.85
CA PHE A 56 -8.98 4.13 -5.62
C PHE A 56 -8.64 5.63 -5.53
N ASP A 57 -9.30 6.37 -4.65
CA ASP A 57 -8.99 7.80 -4.44
C ASP A 57 -7.70 7.94 -3.63
N GLN A 58 -6.59 8.12 -4.35
CA GLN A 58 -5.26 8.28 -3.78
C GLN A 58 -5.16 9.54 -2.91
N SER A 59 -5.82 10.63 -3.29
CA SER A 59 -5.75 11.89 -2.54
C SER A 59 -6.52 11.78 -1.23
N ALA A 60 -7.75 11.25 -1.26
CA ALA A 60 -8.55 11.06 -0.05
C ALA A 60 -7.88 10.11 0.97
N LEU A 61 -7.17 9.07 0.50
CA LEU A 61 -6.43 8.20 1.41
C LEU A 61 -5.26 8.93 2.07
N GLN A 62 -4.53 9.76 1.31
CA GLN A 62 -3.44 10.59 1.87
C GLN A 62 -3.99 11.58 2.90
N GLU A 63 -5.10 12.25 2.60
CA GLU A 63 -5.77 13.16 3.55
C GLU A 63 -6.14 12.46 4.84
N TYR A 64 -6.79 11.28 4.77
CA TYR A 64 -7.13 10.51 5.96
C TYR A 64 -5.91 10.20 6.83
N ILE A 65 -4.83 9.71 6.21
CA ILE A 65 -3.62 9.33 6.95
C ILE A 65 -2.96 10.56 7.58
N LEU A 66 -2.75 11.62 6.79
CA LEU A 66 -2.03 12.82 7.21
C LEU A 66 -2.82 13.63 8.26
N LEU A 67 -4.15 13.69 8.16
CA LEU A 67 -4.98 14.50 9.05
C LEU A 67 -5.50 13.73 10.26
N CYS A 68 -5.73 12.42 10.15
CA CYS A 68 -6.46 11.65 11.17
C CYS A 68 -5.65 10.55 11.85
N CYS A 69 -4.58 10.04 11.22
CA CYS A 69 -3.85 8.87 11.71
C CYS A 69 -2.48 9.21 12.34
N GLN A 70 -2.15 10.48 12.54
CA GLN A 70 -0.88 10.87 13.16
C GLN A 70 -1.05 11.19 14.65
N CYS A 71 -0.17 10.65 15.49
CA CYS A 71 -0.04 11.08 16.87
C CYS A 71 0.91 12.28 16.94
N PRO A 72 0.54 13.41 17.59
CA PRO A 72 1.43 14.57 17.70
C PRO A 72 2.78 14.29 18.37
N ALA A 73 2.86 13.26 19.21
CA ALA A 73 4.10 12.83 19.87
C ALA A 73 4.95 11.85 19.03
N GLY A 74 4.57 11.60 17.77
CA GLY A 74 5.19 10.63 16.85
C GLY A 74 4.45 9.29 16.80
N GLY A 75 4.60 8.56 15.69
CA GLY A 75 3.87 7.31 15.41
C GLY A 75 2.47 7.54 14.84
N LEU A 76 1.90 6.49 14.23
CA LEU A 76 0.56 6.51 13.65
C LEU A 76 -0.39 5.55 14.37
N LEU A 77 -1.68 5.72 14.10
CA LEU A 77 -2.78 5.13 14.87
C LEU A 77 -3.95 4.71 13.96
N ASP A 78 -4.87 3.93 14.51
CA ASP A 78 -6.10 3.46 13.84
C ASP A 78 -6.96 4.64 13.33
N LYS A 79 -7.50 5.44 14.26
CA LYS A 79 -8.39 6.59 14.01
C LYS A 79 -8.33 7.57 15.19
N PRO A 80 -8.78 8.83 15.05
CA PRO A 80 -8.80 9.79 16.15
C PRO A 80 -9.42 9.22 17.44
N GLY A 81 -8.76 9.47 18.57
CA GLY A 81 -9.14 8.92 19.88
C GLY A 81 -8.57 7.53 20.20
N LYS A 82 -7.80 6.91 19.30
CA LYS A 82 -7.03 5.69 19.57
C LYS A 82 -5.57 5.99 19.89
N SER A 83 -4.95 5.10 20.66
CA SER A 83 -3.51 5.17 20.97
C SER A 83 -2.67 4.80 19.74
N ARG A 84 -1.46 5.37 19.67
CA ARG A 84 -0.44 4.96 18.69
C ARG A 84 0.12 3.58 19.01
N ASP A 85 0.56 2.88 17.97
CA ASP A 85 1.36 1.67 18.10
C ASP A 85 2.23 1.43 16.85
N PHE A 86 3.17 0.49 16.93
CA PHE A 86 4.09 0.20 15.83
C PHE A 86 3.40 -0.46 14.63
N TYR A 87 2.30 -1.19 14.87
CA TYR A 87 1.55 -1.86 13.82
C TYR A 87 0.87 -0.83 12.91
N HIS A 88 0.13 0.13 13.47
CA HIS A 88 -0.49 1.22 12.73
C HIS A 88 0.55 2.16 12.14
N THR A 89 1.65 2.42 12.85
CA THR A 89 2.79 3.17 12.29
C THR A 89 3.28 2.53 10.98
N CYS A 90 3.51 1.22 10.99
CA CYS A 90 3.91 0.48 9.78
C CYS A 90 2.86 0.59 8.67
N TYR A 91 1.63 0.15 8.93
CA TYR A 91 0.64 -0.02 7.86
C TYR A 91 0.02 1.29 7.37
N CYS A 92 -0.03 2.34 8.18
CA CYS A 92 -0.41 3.67 7.70
C CYS A 92 0.65 4.23 6.76
N LEU A 93 1.94 4.12 7.10
CA LEU A 93 3.04 4.59 6.23
C LEU A 93 3.14 3.75 4.95
N SER A 94 2.99 2.43 5.04
CA SER A 94 2.93 1.57 3.85
C SER A 94 1.75 1.94 2.94
N GLY A 95 0.57 2.19 3.50
CA GLY A 95 -0.59 2.66 2.75
C GLY A 95 -0.37 4.04 2.12
N LEU A 96 0.28 4.95 2.85
CA LEU A 96 0.63 6.28 2.35
C LEU A 96 1.59 6.19 1.16
N ALA A 97 2.61 5.34 1.23
CA ALA A 97 3.52 5.08 0.11
C ALA A 97 2.77 4.51 -1.12
N ILE A 98 1.84 3.57 -0.93
CA ILE A 98 1.01 3.06 -2.04
C ILE A 98 0.16 4.16 -2.67
N ALA A 99 -0.41 5.05 -1.87
CA ALA A 99 -1.20 6.17 -2.34
C ALA A 99 -0.38 7.23 -3.10
N GLN A 100 0.91 7.35 -2.80
CA GLN A 100 1.79 8.32 -3.43
C GLN A 100 2.35 7.83 -4.77
N HIS A 101 2.61 6.53 -4.91
CA HIS A 101 3.40 5.98 -6.01
C HIS A 101 2.56 5.08 -6.92
N PHE A 102 2.33 5.53 -8.15
CA PHE A 102 1.79 4.70 -9.23
C PHE A 102 2.93 4.22 -10.16
N GLY A 103 2.92 2.93 -10.50
CA GLY A 103 3.91 2.35 -11.42
C GLY A 103 3.35 1.21 -12.26
N SER A 104 3.52 1.26 -13.58
CA SER A 104 3.07 0.20 -14.50
C SER A 104 3.96 0.13 -15.75
N GLY A 105 4.87 -0.85 -15.79
CA GLY A 105 5.89 -0.90 -16.84
C GLY A 105 6.86 0.28 -16.69
N ASP A 106 7.09 1.01 -17.77
CA ASP A 106 7.93 2.22 -17.78
C ASP A 106 7.19 3.48 -17.28
N LEU A 107 5.89 3.37 -17.00
CA LEU A 107 5.08 4.48 -16.50
C LEU A 107 5.27 4.61 -15.00
N HIS A 108 5.65 5.82 -14.56
CA HIS A 108 5.74 6.20 -13.15
C HIS A 108 5.04 7.54 -12.94
N HIS A 109 4.16 7.61 -11.95
CA HIS A 109 3.47 8.84 -11.61
C HIS A 109 3.37 8.98 -10.09
N GLU A 110 3.74 10.14 -9.56
CA GLU A 110 3.67 10.43 -8.14
C GLU A 110 2.60 11.48 -7.84
N VAL A 111 1.86 11.26 -6.75
CA VAL A 111 0.94 12.24 -6.18
C VAL A 111 1.30 12.38 -4.72
N VAL A 112 2.03 13.43 -4.35
CA VAL A 112 2.40 13.71 -2.96
C VAL A 112 1.57 14.88 -2.47
N LEU A 113 0.69 14.63 -1.50
CA LEU A 113 -0.14 15.66 -0.91
C LEU A 113 0.59 16.42 0.20
N GLY A 114 0.41 17.75 0.23
CA GLY A 114 1.01 18.63 1.24
C GLY A 114 2.41 19.06 0.84
N VAL A 115 3.32 19.09 1.82
CA VAL A 115 4.70 19.51 1.58
C VAL A 115 5.48 18.40 0.85
N PRO A 116 6.46 18.72 -0.03
CA PRO A 116 7.22 17.70 -0.77
C PRO A 116 7.92 16.66 0.11
N GLU A 117 8.26 17.01 1.33
CA GLU A 117 8.92 16.16 2.32
C GLU A 117 8.00 15.04 2.85
N ASN A 118 6.69 15.10 2.58
CA ASN A 118 5.76 14.01 2.86
C ASN A 118 6.02 12.76 2.00
N ARG A 119 6.85 12.88 0.94
CA ARG A 119 7.18 11.78 0.05
C ARG A 119 7.88 10.66 0.80
N LEU A 120 7.24 9.49 0.85
CA LEU A 120 7.83 8.27 1.36
C LEU A 120 8.57 7.51 0.25
N GLN A 121 9.45 6.58 0.65
CA GLN A 121 9.97 5.57 -0.26
C GLN A 121 8.85 4.63 -0.70
N ALA A 122 8.89 4.17 -1.94
CA ALA A 122 7.92 3.20 -2.46
C ALA A 122 8.02 1.86 -1.71
N THR A 123 6.90 1.13 -1.63
CA THR A 123 6.84 -0.22 -1.05
C THR A 123 6.37 -1.22 -2.09
N HIS A 124 6.93 -2.42 -2.08
CA HIS A 124 6.52 -3.50 -2.97
C HIS A 124 5.15 -4.05 -2.52
N PRO A 125 4.12 -4.04 -3.39
CA PRO A 125 2.74 -4.31 -2.97
C PRO A 125 2.49 -5.75 -2.49
N VAL A 126 3.37 -6.70 -2.84
CA VAL A 126 3.29 -8.09 -2.34
C VAL A 126 3.97 -8.28 -0.99
N TYR A 127 5.14 -7.68 -0.79
CA TYR A 127 6.04 -8.01 0.33
C TYR A 127 6.08 -6.93 1.41
N ASN A 128 5.51 -5.76 1.13
CA ASN A 128 5.53 -4.58 1.98
C ASN A 128 6.93 -4.17 2.47
N ILE A 129 7.92 -4.30 1.60
CA ILE A 129 9.27 -3.77 1.79
C ILE A 129 9.68 -3.00 0.54
N ALA A 130 10.70 -2.16 0.63
CA ALA A 130 11.13 -1.37 -0.52
C ALA A 130 11.47 -2.26 -1.74
N PRO A 131 11.02 -1.93 -2.96
CA PRO A 131 11.18 -2.78 -4.14
C PRO A 131 12.62 -3.24 -4.40
N GLU A 132 13.61 -2.39 -4.16
CA GLU A 132 15.04 -2.72 -4.31
C GLU A 132 15.51 -3.78 -3.30
N LYS A 133 14.87 -3.87 -2.14
CA LYS A 133 15.16 -4.91 -1.14
C LYS A 133 14.59 -6.26 -1.58
N VAL A 134 13.43 -6.26 -2.22
CA VAL A 134 12.88 -7.48 -2.85
C VAL A 134 13.82 -7.99 -3.93
N VAL A 135 14.23 -7.14 -4.87
CA VAL A 135 15.15 -7.51 -5.95
C VAL A 135 16.46 -8.05 -5.38
N ARG A 136 17.05 -7.36 -4.40
CA ARG A 136 18.29 -7.81 -3.74
C ARG A 136 18.14 -9.19 -3.10
N ALA A 137 17.07 -9.40 -2.32
CA ALA A 137 16.84 -10.67 -1.65
C ALA A 137 16.63 -11.81 -2.65
N VAL A 138 15.79 -11.60 -3.67
CA VAL A 138 15.52 -12.59 -4.72
C VAL A 138 16.80 -12.95 -5.47
N MET A 139 17.57 -11.95 -5.92
CA MET A 139 18.82 -12.19 -6.65
C MET A 139 19.88 -12.92 -5.82
N HIS A 140 19.91 -12.67 -4.51
CA HIS A 140 20.81 -13.37 -3.60
C HIS A 140 20.41 -14.85 -3.45
N PHE A 141 19.14 -15.14 -3.14
CA PHE A 141 18.71 -16.51 -2.87
C PHE A 141 18.55 -17.37 -4.12
N LEU A 142 18.36 -16.77 -5.31
CA LEU A 142 18.40 -17.51 -6.59
C LEU A 142 19.78 -18.13 -6.90
N GLN A 143 20.85 -17.67 -6.24
CA GLN A 143 22.19 -18.25 -6.37
C GLN A 143 22.36 -19.52 -5.53
N GLN A 144 21.41 -19.82 -4.64
CA GLN A 144 21.45 -20.99 -3.77
C GLN A 144 20.53 -22.09 -4.33
N PRO A 145 20.88 -23.38 -4.18
CA PRO A 145 20.00 -24.46 -4.57
C PRO A 145 18.74 -24.45 -3.68
N VAL A 146 17.59 -24.82 -4.26
CA VAL A 146 16.39 -25.08 -3.47
C VAL A 146 16.69 -26.28 -2.55
N PRO A 147 16.50 -26.17 -1.22
CA PRO A 147 16.75 -27.27 -0.30
C PRO A 147 15.99 -28.53 -0.72
N SER A 148 16.69 -29.65 -0.88
CA SER A 148 16.06 -30.94 -1.19
C SER A 148 15.10 -31.33 -0.07
N LEU A 149 13.93 -31.84 -0.46
CA LEU A 149 12.97 -32.44 0.48
C LEU A 149 13.33 -33.89 0.80
N GLU A 150 14.24 -34.51 0.04
CA GLU A 150 14.69 -35.87 0.30
C GLU A 150 15.75 -35.87 1.42
N PRO A 151 15.59 -36.74 2.45
CA PRO A 151 16.59 -36.88 3.50
C PRO A 151 17.92 -37.31 2.88
N ALA A 152 19.03 -36.73 3.36
CA ALA A 152 20.36 -37.14 2.97
C ALA A 152 20.54 -38.64 3.29
N THR A 153 20.66 -39.48 2.25
CA THR A 153 20.95 -40.90 2.34
C THR A 153 22.35 -41.18 2.86
#